data_AF-A0A1I1KN88-F1
#
_entry.id   AF-A0A1I1KN88-F1
#
_cell.length_a   1.000
_cell.length_b   1.000
_cell.length_c   1.000
_cell.angle_alpha   90.00
_cell.angle_beta   90.00
_cell.angle_gamma   90.00
#
_symmetry.space_group_name_H-M   'P 1'
#
loop_
_entity.id
_entity.type
_entity.pdbx_description
1 polymer ?
#
loop_
_entity_poly.entity_id
_entity_poly.type
_entity_poly.pdbx_seq_one_letter_code
_entity_poly.pdbx_strand_id
1 'polypeptide(L)'
;MIKTFGEPTKFTGAQGGENGKNFPTLLSGKKGIYIMVPNYPRDFASGHADIWNGETCNAGCYFGIGARPPINGRQQGVAFIHLWELN
;
A
#
# COMPACT_ATOMS: atom_id res chain seq x y z
N MET A 1 -1.60 -2.62 -15.20
CA MET A 1 -1.97 -3.59 -14.15
C MET A 1 -3.41 -4.05 -14.33
N ILE A 2 -4.44 -3.25 -14.02
CA ILE A 2 -5.86 -3.66 -14.16
C ILE A 2 -6.21 -4.20 -15.57
N LYS A 3 -5.79 -3.49 -16.63
CA LYS A 3 -6.04 -3.90 -18.02
C LYS A 3 -5.43 -5.25 -18.43
N THR A 4 -4.47 -5.77 -17.67
CA THR A 4 -3.70 -6.98 -18.02
C THR A 4 -3.95 -8.12 -17.04
N PHE A 5 -4.01 -7.81 -15.74
CA PHE A 5 -4.13 -8.79 -14.65
C PHE A 5 -5.53 -8.84 -14.04
N GLY A 6 -6.49 -8.06 -14.56
CA GLY A 6 -7.85 -7.98 -14.03
C GLY A 6 -7.98 -7.13 -12.77
N GLU A 7 -9.09 -7.27 -12.05
CA GLU A 7 -9.37 -6.51 -10.83
C GLU A 7 -8.52 -7.02 -9.65
N PRO A 8 -7.84 -6.13 -8.90
CA PRO A 8 -7.10 -6.48 -7.71
C PRO A 8 -8.02 -6.64 -6.49
N THR A 9 -7.50 -7.30 -5.45
CA THR A 9 -8.04 -7.11 -4.10
C THR A 9 -7.62 -5.73 -3.59
N LYS A 10 -8.59 -4.90 -3.20
CA LYS A 10 -8.36 -3.56 -2.68
C LYS A 10 -8.44 -3.52 -1.15
N PHE A 11 -7.37 -3.02 -0.52
CA PHE A 11 -7.31 -2.74 0.92
C PHE A 11 -7.26 -1.23 1.13
N THR A 12 -8.19 -0.70 1.90
CA THR A 12 -8.29 0.75 2.15
C THR A 12 -7.31 1.22 3.22
N GLY A 13 -6.99 2.52 3.21
CA GLY A 13 -6.22 3.17 4.26
C GLY A 13 -6.85 2.99 5.65
N ALA A 14 -8.18 2.99 5.72
CA ALA A 14 -8.92 2.75 6.98
C ALA A 14 -8.64 1.35 7.55
N GLN A 15 -8.59 0.32 6.71
CA GLN A 15 -8.21 -1.04 7.13
C GLN A 15 -6.74 -1.07 7.58
N GLY A 16 -5.86 -0.35 6.86
CA GLY A 16 -4.45 -0.18 7.21
C GLY A 16 -4.21 0.43 8.60
N GLY A 17 -5.20 1.09 9.20
CA GLY A 17 -5.09 1.71 10.51
C GLY A 17 -4.12 2.89 10.52
N GLU A 18 -3.77 3.33 11.72
CA GLU A 18 -2.83 4.44 11.91
C GLU A 18 -1.49 4.13 11.24
N ASN A 19 -1.08 4.98 10.29
CA ASN A 19 0.18 4.87 9.56
C ASN A 19 0.40 3.51 8.88
N GLY A 20 -0.69 2.83 8.49
CA GLY A 20 -0.60 1.56 7.76
C GLY A 20 -0.13 0.37 8.61
N LYS A 21 -0.13 0.48 9.95
CA LYS A 21 0.34 -0.57 10.87
C LYS A 21 -0.33 -1.93 10.66
N ASN A 22 -1.56 -1.96 10.16
CA ASN A 22 -2.33 -3.19 9.98
C ASN A 22 -2.08 -3.87 8.62
N PHE A 23 -1.45 -3.19 7.65
CA PHE A 23 -1.24 -3.78 6.32
C PHE A 23 -0.41 -5.06 6.31
N PRO A 24 0.69 -5.20 7.07
CA PRO A 24 1.43 -6.46 7.14
C PRO A 24 0.52 -7.64 7.53
N THR A 25 -0.35 -7.46 8.53
CA THR A 25 -1.30 -8.49 8.95
C THR A 25 -2.38 -8.76 7.90
N LEU A 26 -2.92 -7.71 7.26
CA LEU A 26 -3.94 -7.84 6.23
C LEU A 26 -3.44 -8.54 4.96
N LEU A 27 -2.15 -8.39 4.66
CA LEU A 27 -1.48 -8.99 3.50
C LEU A 27 -0.83 -10.34 3.83
N SER A 28 -0.88 -10.78 5.10
CA SER A 28 -0.31 -12.03 5.56
C SER A 28 -0.90 -13.23 4.80
N GLY A 29 -0.03 -14.16 4.40
CA GLY A 29 -0.41 -15.35 3.64
C GLY A 29 -0.72 -15.10 2.16
N LYS A 30 -0.59 -13.86 1.67
CA LYS A 30 -0.77 -13.50 0.26
C LYS A 30 0.57 -13.23 -0.40
N LYS A 31 0.72 -13.48 -1.70
CA LYS A 31 1.92 -13.13 -2.46
C LYS A 31 1.52 -12.57 -3.82
N GLY A 32 2.28 -11.65 -4.37
CA GLY A 32 2.05 -11.19 -5.74
C GLY A 32 2.41 -9.74 -5.98
N ILE A 33 1.73 -9.11 -6.92
CA ILE A 33 2.03 -7.74 -7.34
C ILE A 33 1.24 -6.77 -6.49
N TYR A 34 1.97 -5.84 -5.89
CA TYR A 34 1.50 -4.89 -4.91
C TYR A 34 1.57 -3.47 -5.48
N ILE A 35 0.53 -2.67 -5.29
CA ILE A 35 0.55 -1.24 -5.58
C ILE A 35 -0.01 -0.47 -4.39
N MET A 36 0.79 0.46 -3.86
CA MET A 36 0.41 1.43 -2.85
C MET A 36 0.04 2.75 -3.50
N VAL A 37 -1.09 3.33 -3.12
CA VAL A 37 -1.47 4.69 -3.51
C VAL A 37 -1.57 5.56 -2.25
N PRO A 38 -0.85 6.70 -2.17
CA PRO A 38 -0.89 7.56 -0.99
C PRO A 38 -2.09 8.52 -1.02
N ASN A 39 -2.48 9.03 0.16
CA ASN A 39 -3.49 10.09 0.30
C ASN A 39 -3.02 11.42 -0.31
N TYR A 40 -1.71 11.68 -0.31
CA TYR A 40 -1.11 12.94 -0.78
C TYR A 40 0.01 12.66 -1.79
N PRO A 41 -0.34 12.33 -3.05
CA PRO A 41 0.64 11.93 -4.06
C PRO A 41 1.66 13.03 -4.42
N ARG A 42 1.35 14.30 -4.16
CA ARG A 42 2.28 15.42 -4.40
C ARG A 42 3.49 15.41 -3.46
N ASP A 43 3.35 14.84 -2.27
CA ASP A 43 4.42 14.80 -1.25
C ASP A 43 5.28 13.52 -1.38
N PHE A 44 4.96 12.67 -2.36
CA PHE A 44 5.66 11.43 -2.66
C PHE A 44 5.68 11.19 -4.18
N ALA A 45 4.84 10.27 -4.64
CA ALA A 45 4.59 9.93 -6.02
C ALA A 45 3.10 9.58 -6.15
N SER A 46 2.60 9.43 -7.38
CA SER A 46 1.22 8.97 -7.62
C SER A 46 0.93 7.58 -7.02
N GLY A 47 1.97 6.80 -6.76
CA GLY A 47 1.92 5.50 -6.10
C GLY A 47 3.29 4.82 -6.11
N HIS A 48 3.38 3.66 -5.47
CA HIS A 48 4.52 2.74 -5.53
C HIS A 48 4.04 1.36 -5.96
N ALA A 49 4.78 0.68 -6.83
CA ALA A 49 4.48 -0.67 -7.27
C ALA A 49 5.66 -1.59 -6.95
N ASP A 50 5.38 -2.76 -6.40
CA ASP A 50 6.41 -3.70 -5.93
C ASP A 50 5.88 -5.15 -5.97
N ILE A 51 6.74 -6.10 -5.63
CA ILE A 51 6.38 -7.49 -5.37
C ILE A 51 6.27 -7.70 -3.86
N TRP A 52 5.12 -8.17 -3.39
CA TRP A 52 4.90 -8.65 -2.03
C TRP A 52 5.15 -10.16 -1.98
N ASN A 53 6.10 -10.59 -1.17
CA ASN A 53 6.52 -12.01 -1.11
C ASN A 53 5.81 -12.81 0.00
N GLY A 54 4.86 -12.22 0.71
CA GLY A 54 4.19 -12.80 1.89
C GLY A 54 4.62 -12.20 3.22
N GLU A 55 5.75 -11.51 3.25
CA GLU A 55 6.33 -10.95 4.48
C GLU A 55 6.80 -9.51 4.28
N THR A 56 7.37 -9.19 3.11
CA THR A 56 7.90 -7.87 2.79
C THR A 56 7.79 -7.56 1.29
N CYS A 57 8.13 -6.33 0.92
CA CYS A 57 8.26 -5.88 -0.46
C CYS A 57 9.74 -5.79 -0.84
N ASN A 58 10.05 -6.06 -2.11
CA ASN A 58 11.45 -6.12 -2.56
C ASN A 58 12.18 -4.77 -2.47
N ALA A 59 11.50 -3.66 -2.79
CA ALA A 59 12.03 -2.31 -2.71
C ALA A 59 11.39 -1.49 -1.55
N GLY A 60 10.78 -2.17 -0.59
CA GLY A 60 10.10 -1.54 0.55
C GLY A 60 8.61 -1.29 0.29
N CYS A 61 7.77 -1.51 1.31
CA CYS A 61 6.32 -1.48 1.14
C CYS A 61 5.68 -0.09 1.31
N TYR A 62 6.37 0.85 1.94
CA TYR A 62 5.87 2.21 2.16
C TYR A 62 4.49 2.31 2.85
N PHE A 63 4.07 1.29 3.63
CA PHE A 63 2.85 1.33 4.45
C PHE A 63 2.82 2.55 5.38
N GLY A 64 3.98 2.83 5.96
CA GLY A 64 4.23 3.92 6.90
C GLY A 64 4.66 5.22 6.25
N ILE A 65 4.40 5.45 4.96
CA ILE A 65 4.59 6.80 4.40
C ILE A 65 3.75 7.86 5.14
N GLY A 66 2.75 7.39 5.91
CA GLY A 66 2.01 8.17 6.88
C GLY A 66 2.63 8.40 8.26
N ALA A 67 3.67 7.67 8.63
CA ALA A 67 4.37 7.83 9.91
C ALA A 67 5.21 9.12 9.99
N ARG A 68 5.29 9.88 8.89
CA ARG A 68 5.82 11.24 8.91
C ARG A 68 4.85 12.16 9.64
N PRO A 69 5.34 13.11 10.45
CA PRO A 69 4.47 14.09 11.10
C PRO A 69 3.57 14.78 10.06
N PRO A 70 2.32 15.13 10.42
CA PRO A 70 1.39 15.76 9.50
C PRO A 70 2.03 16.97 8.82
N ILE A 71 2.07 16.98 7.48
CA ILE A 71 2.43 18.21 6.75
C ILE A 71 1.17 19.06 6.69
N ASN A 72 1.21 20.27 7.26
CA ASN A 72 0.08 21.20 7.28
C ASN A 72 -1.22 20.60 7.88
N GLY A 73 -1.10 19.77 8.94
CA GLY A 73 -2.25 19.16 9.61
C GLY A 73 -2.93 18.01 8.85
N ARG A 74 -2.33 17.55 7.75
CA ARG A 74 -2.85 16.44 6.94
C ARG A 74 -2.14 15.14 7.32
N GLN A 75 -2.90 14.16 7.81
CA GLN A 75 -2.37 12.85 8.14
C GLN A 75 -1.88 12.15 6.88
N GLN A 76 -0.57 12.05 6.71
CA GLN A 76 0.02 11.30 5.61
C GLN A 76 -0.39 9.82 5.73
N GLY A 77 -0.36 9.08 4.63
CA GLY A 77 -0.67 7.66 4.67
C GLY A 77 -1.07 7.07 3.34
N VAL A 78 -1.39 5.80 3.38
CA VAL A 78 -1.91 5.04 2.25
C VAL A 78 -3.40 5.33 2.10
N ALA A 79 -3.82 5.71 0.89
CA ALA A 79 -5.23 5.78 0.52
C ALA A 79 -5.79 4.38 0.32
N PHE A 80 -5.08 3.56 -0.46
CA PHE A 80 -5.39 2.14 -0.63
C PHE A 80 -4.18 1.37 -1.19
N ILE A 81 -4.26 0.06 -1.07
CA ILE A 81 -3.39 -0.93 -1.69
C ILE A 81 -4.22 -1.75 -2.67
N HIS A 82 -3.66 -2.00 -3.84
CA HIS A 82 -4.11 -3.05 -4.75
C HIS A 82 -3.14 -4.21 -4.71
N LEU A 83 -3.67 -5.42 -4.54
CA LEU A 83 -2.89 -6.66 -4.62
C LEU A 83 -3.47 -7.57 -5.71
N TRP A 84 -2.61 -7.98 -6.63
CA TRP A 84 -2.87 -9.11 -7.51
C TRP A 84 -2.14 -10.31 -6.95
N GLU A 85 -2.88 -11.30 -6.46
CA GLU A 85 -2.30 -12.52 -5.92
C GLU A 85 -1.73 -13.37 -7.06
N LEU A 86 -0.49 -13.78 -6.93
CA LEU A 86 0.20 -14.68 -7.84
C LEU A 86 0.35 -16.04 -7.15
N ASN A 87 -0.06 -17.10 -7.85
CA ASN A 87 0.09 -18.49 -7.39
C ASN A 87 1.50 -19.02 -7.63
#